data_AF-A0A945RL28-F1
#
_entry.id   AF-A0A945RL28-F1
#
_cell.length_a   1.000
_cell.length_b   1.000
_cell.length_c   1.000
_cell.angle_alpha   90.00
_cell.angle_beta   90.00
_cell.angle_gamma   90.00
#
_symmetry.space_group_name_H-M   'P 1'
#
loop_
_entity.id
_entity.type
_entity.pdbx_description
1 polymer ?
#
loop_
_entity_poly.entity_id
_entity_poly.type
_entity_poly.pdbx_seq_one_letter_code
_entity_poly.pdbx_strand_id
1 'polypeptide(L)' 'FSTHLKSDDGIANIYDANAHAHRLGINGVPSYVFNENMIISGAQDHNVLSRMLDAAMAADEG' A
#
# COMPACT_ATOMS: atom_id res chain seq x y z
N PHE A 1 0.18 22.37 -13.66
CA PHE A 1 0.79 21.05 -13.40
C PHE A 1 2.22 21.26 -12.96
N SER A 2 2.60 20.73 -11.78
CA SER A 2 3.85 21.04 -11.08
C SER A 2 5.08 20.62 -11.89
N THR A 3 6.08 21.49 -12.02
CA THR A 3 7.40 21.24 -12.65
C THR A 3 8.06 19.96 -12.12
N HIS A 4 7.81 19.61 -10.86
CA HIS A 4 8.33 18.41 -10.22
C HIS A 4 7.82 17.10 -10.84
N LEU A 5 6.55 17.01 -11.24
CA LEU A 5 6.01 15.77 -11.84
C LEU A 5 6.61 15.47 -13.22
N LYS A 6 7.27 16.45 -13.83
CA LYS A 6 7.92 16.34 -15.13
C LYS A 6 9.45 16.25 -15.04
N SER A 7 10.03 16.39 -13.85
CA SER A 7 11.47 16.26 -13.68
C SER A 7 11.87 14.79 -13.66
N ASP A 8 13.11 14.50 -14.05
CA ASP A 8 13.65 13.15 -14.03
C ASP A 8 13.57 12.51 -12.64
N ASP A 9 13.83 13.30 -11.58
CA ASP A 9 13.68 12.86 -10.20
C ASP A 9 12.24 12.44 -9.86
N GLY A 10 11.24 13.21 -10.33
CA GLY A 10 9.84 12.90 -10.09
C GLY A 10 9.42 11.61 -10.78
N ILE A 11 9.91 11.40 -12.00
CA ILE A 11 9.70 10.17 -12.77
C ILE A 11 10.37 8.97 -12.08
N ALA A 12 11.63 9.12 -11.66
CA ALA A 12 12.38 8.07 -10.96
C ALA A 12 11.67 7.63 -9.67
N ASN A 13 11.19 8.59 -8.87
CA ASN A 13 10.44 8.32 -7.65
C ASN A 13 9.18 7.46 -7.88
N ILE A 14 8.46 7.67 -8.98
CA ILE A 14 7.28 6.86 -9.32
C ILE A 14 7.67 5.43 -9.69
N TYR A 15 8.74 5.24 -10.46
CA TYR A 15 9.23 3.90 -10.79
C TYR A 15 9.72 3.14 -9.56
N ASP A 16 10.44 3.80 -8.67
CA ASP A 16 10.93 3.22 -7.43
C ASP A 16 9.78 2.83 -6.48
N ALA A 17 8.77 3.70 -6.35
CA ALA A 17 7.57 3.42 -5.56
C ALA A 17 6.79 2.22 -6.12
N ASN A 18 6.65 2.12 -7.45
CA ASN A 18 5.98 1.00 -8.09
C ASN A 18 6.76 -0.32 -7.92
N ALA A 19 8.08 -0.28 -8.07
CA ALA A 19 8.93 -1.46 -7.84
C ALA A 19 8.88 -1.91 -6.37
N HIS A 20 8.83 -0.96 -5.43
CA HIS A 20 8.66 -1.25 -4.01
C HIS A 20 7.30 -1.91 -3.72
N ALA A 21 6.21 -1.38 -4.28
CA ALA A 21 4.87 -1.96 -4.13
C ALA A 21 4.82 -3.43 -4.60
N HIS A 22 5.41 -3.75 -5.75
CA HIS A 22 5.51 -5.14 -6.22
C HIS A 22 6.35 -6.02 -5.30
N ARG A 23 7.46 -5.51 -4.71
CA ARG A 23 8.26 -6.26 -3.73
C ARG A 23 7.48 -6.56 -2.45
N LEU A 24 6.54 -5.72 -2.07
CA LEU A 24 5.61 -5.98 -0.97
C LEU A 24 4.52 -7.00 -1.35
N GLY A 25 4.41 -7.43 -2.61
CA GLY A 25 3.39 -8.37 -3.06
C GLY A 25 2.07 -7.71 -3.46
N ILE A 26 2.04 -6.38 -3.62
CA ILE A 26 0.89 -5.65 -4.14
C ILE A 26 0.78 -5.93 -5.65
N ASN A 27 -0.22 -6.74 -6.03
CA ASN A 27 -0.40 -7.20 -7.42
C ASN A 27 -1.78 -6.84 -8.02
N GLY A 28 -2.60 -6.09 -7.29
CA GLY A 28 -3.96 -5.73 -7.72
C GLY A 28 -4.43 -4.41 -7.12
N VAL A 29 -5.56 -3.90 -7.61
CA VAL A 29 -6.16 -2.65 -7.14
C VAL A 29 -7.65 -2.82 -6.83
N PRO A 30 -8.20 -2.10 -5.81
CA PRO A 30 -7.45 -1.43 -4.75
C PRO A 30 -6.67 -2.44 -3.89
N SER A 31 -5.63 -1.99 -3.19
CA SER A 31 -4.89 -2.79 -2.21
C SER A 31 -4.66 -1.99 -0.94
N TYR A 32 -4.66 -2.69 0.19
CA TYR A 32 -4.51 -2.13 1.51
C TYR A 32 -3.38 -2.88 2.22
N VAL A 33 -2.47 -2.13 2.85
CA VAL A 33 -1.35 -2.67 3.62
C VAL A 33 -1.47 -2.15 5.05
N PHE A 34 -1.41 -3.05 6.02
CA PHE A 34 -1.43 -2.75 7.45
C PHE A 34 -0.12 -3.26 8.06
N ASN A 35 0.51 -2.45 8.90
CA ASN A 35 1.77 -2.75 9.60
C ASN A 35 2.87 -3.34 8.71
N GLU A 36 2.96 -2.84 7.47
CA GLU A 36 3.93 -3.22 6.44
C GLU A 36 3.94 -4.70 6.00
N ASN A 37 3.15 -5.59 6.63
CA ASN A 37 3.21 -7.03 6.42
C ASN A 37 1.84 -7.70 6.21
N MET A 38 0.72 -7.03 6.55
CA MET A 38 -0.63 -7.56 6.34
C MET A 38 -1.24 -6.90 5.11
N ILE A 39 -1.47 -7.68 4.06
CA ILE A 39 -1.91 -7.16 2.76
C ILE A 39 -3.20 -7.83 2.34
N ILE A 40 -4.16 -7.01 1.90
CA ILE A 40 -5.37 -7.46 1.23
C ILE A 40 -5.52 -6.70 -0.10
N SER A 41 -5.93 -7.42 -1.14
CA SER A 41 -6.13 -6.86 -2.47
C SER A 41 -7.57 -7.07 -2.95
N GLY A 42 -8.01 -6.21 -3.86
CA GLY A 42 -9.36 -6.19 -4.41
C GLY A 42 -10.30 -5.28 -3.63
N ALA A 43 -11.50 -5.09 -4.17
CA ALA A 43 -12.55 -4.34 -3.48
C ALA A 43 -12.99 -5.09 -2.23
N GLN A 44 -12.88 -4.44 -1.07
CA GLN A 44 -13.23 -5.00 0.22
C GLN A 44 -14.45 -4.27 0.80
N ASP A 45 -15.30 -5.02 1.49
CA ASP A 45 -16.37 -4.43 2.28
C ASP A 45 -15.80 -3.76 3.55
N HIS A 46 -16.48 -2.73 4.03
CA HIS A 46 -16.10 -1.99 5.23
C HIS A 46 -15.85 -2.90 6.45
N ASN A 47 -16.62 -3.98 6.61
CA ASN A 47 -16.42 -4.92 7.71
C ASN A 47 -15.09 -5.67 7.63
N VAL A 48 -14.58 -5.93 6.43
CA VAL A 48 -13.28 -6.58 6.23
C VAL A 48 -12.16 -5.62 6.62
N LEU A 49 -12.25 -4.35 6.22
CA LEU A 49 -11.28 -3.33 6.57
C LEU A 49 -11.21 -3.10 8.08
N SER A 50 -12.36 -3.02 8.78
CA SER A 50 -12.39 -2.88 10.23
C SER A 50 -11.70 -4.04 10.94
N ARG A 51 -11.94 -5.29 10.51
CA ARG A 51 -11.29 -6.47 11.10
C ARG A 51 -9.78 -6.49 10.88
N MET A 52 -9.31 -6.00 9.72
CA MET A 52 -7.88 -5.93 9.44
C MET A 52 -7.19 -4.87 10.30
N LEU A 53 -7.85 -3.75 10.59
CA LEU A 53 -7.37 -2.77 11.56
C LEU A 53 -7.27 -3.37 12.96
N ASP A 54 -8.32 -4.07 13.41
CA ASP A 54 -8.32 -4.76 14.71
C ASP A 54 -7.18 -5.78 14.83
N ALA A 55 -6.94 -6.56 13.77
CA ALA A 55 -5.88 -7.55 13.72
C ALA A 55 -4.47 -6.90 13.72
N ALA A 56 -4.30 -5.78 12.99
CA ALA A 56 -3.04 -5.04 12.97
C ALA A 56 -2.72 -4.45 14.36
N MET A 57 -3.70 -3.84 15.02
CA MET A 57 -3.52 -3.31 16.39
C MET A 57 -3.12 -4.43 17.37
N ALA A 58 -3.79 -5.57 17.33
CA ALA A 58 -3.48 -6.70 18.21
C ALA A 58 -2.08 -7.30 17.95
N ALA A 59 -1.57 -7.21 16.72
CA ALA A 59 -0.24 -7.70 16.38
C ALA A 59 0.89 -6.80 16.91
N ASP A 60 0.64 -5.50 17.10
CA ASP A 60 1.62 -4.55 17.67
C ASP A 60 1.69 -4.61 19.21
N GLU A 61 0.68 -5.18 19.86
CA GLU A 61 0.61 -5.33 21.32
C GLU A 61 1.34 -6.58 21.85
N GLY A 62 1.77 -7.50 20.97
CA GLY A 62 2.45 -8.75 21.30
C GLY A 62 3.95 -8.74 21.05
#